data_AF-A0A1Y6E7Z5-F1
#
_entry.id   AF-A0A1Y6E7Z5-F1
#
_cell.length_a   1.000
_cell.length_b   1.000
_cell.length_c   1.000
_cell.angle_alpha   90.00
_cell.angle_beta   90.00
_cell.angle_gamma   90.00
#
_symmetry.space_group_name_H-M   'P 1'
#
loop_
_entity.id
_entity.type
_entity.pdbx_description
1 polymer ?
#
loop_
_entity_poly.entity_id
_entity_poly.type
_entity_poly.pdbx_seq_one_letter_code
_entity_poly.pdbx_strand_id
1 'polypeptide(L)'
;MSIQLLSKKSTLKLCSLALITLGVSGCGSMYEEHQRASAIQSQAYLARALSEYQNAGTTRGDLWQMPSGQSVRFEERLRAHADTDLESYLNPGNSQAVGCNLDAATRDWVVYQVSSEQLRASREAEAKLGTRTQSPAEVTIISGNCRQGKLEGNFVALYRYDYSFLSPNMSSSTQMIGRSEGTMKNGVPHGELRATNRDISSFSFSPEPRTIDQHLISDFNNGERVGSSVNLARTSSGDVLTVTEVISDRRQLGLSWMQGVPNTRYFLLDGKIDGYMQFANAMLSDSPTCYRLGEQLTSNSYCESIKNDLEALVAQSYYD
;
A
#
# COMPACT_ATOMS: atom_id res chain seq x y z
N MET A 1 59.42 25.59 -2.63
CA MET A 1 59.15 24.55 -1.62
C MET A 1 57.69 24.72 -1.23
N SER A 2 56.79 24.09 -1.97
CA SER A 2 55.35 24.37 -1.96
C SER A 2 54.60 23.15 -1.44
N ILE A 3 53.82 23.36 -0.38
CA ILE A 3 53.01 22.33 0.28
C ILE A 3 51.76 22.07 -0.56
N GLN A 4 51.64 20.87 -1.12
CA GLN A 4 50.43 20.39 -1.77
C GLN A 4 49.41 19.94 -0.70
N LEU A 5 48.30 20.64 -0.59
CA LEU A 5 47.11 20.21 0.13
C LEU A 5 46.29 19.28 -0.78
N LEU A 6 46.40 17.97 -0.52
CA LEU A 6 45.55 16.93 -1.09
C LEU A 6 44.13 17.03 -0.50
N SER A 7 43.25 17.73 -1.22
CA SER A 7 41.80 17.69 -1.02
C SER A 7 41.27 16.32 -1.43
N LYS A 8 41.12 15.40 -0.47
CA LYS A 8 40.32 14.18 -0.63
C LYS A 8 38.85 14.55 -0.82
N LYS A 9 38.36 14.48 -2.06
CA LYS A 9 36.91 14.43 -2.35
C LYS A 9 36.43 13.00 -2.06
N SER A 10 35.83 12.81 -0.89
CA SER A 10 35.10 11.58 -0.54
C SER A 10 33.72 11.62 -1.18
N THR A 11 33.55 10.94 -2.31
CA THR A 11 32.25 10.56 -2.86
C THR A 11 31.61 9.50 -1.97
N LEU A 12 30.77 9.93 -1.03
CA LEU A 12 29.83 9.07 -0.32
C LEU A 12 28.50 9.10 -1.10
N LYS A 13 28.25 8.07 -1.91
CA LYS A 13 26.91 7.77 -2.44
C LYS A 13 26.08 7.22 -1.26
N LEU A 14 25.19 8.04 -0.72
CA LEU A 14 24.24 7.64 0.31
C LEU A 14 22.97 7.13 -0.35
N CYS A 15 22.64 5.87 -0.08
CA CYS A 15 21.45 5.18 -0.56
C CYS A 15 20.17 5.89 -0.09
N SER A 16 19.32 6.24 -1.06
CA SER A 16 17.92 6.61 -0.87
C SER A 16 17.12 5.47 -0.22
N LEU A 17 16.68 5.71 1.01
CA LEU A 17 15.80 4.85 1.81
C LEU A 17 14.44 5.55 1.91
N ALA A 18 13.45 5.12 1.13
CA ALA A 18 12.04 5.41 1.40
C ALA A 18 11.08 4.45 0.65
N LEU A 19 10.27 3.75 1.46
CA LEU A 19 8.99 3.10 1.17
C LEU A 19 8.86 2.15 -0.03
N ILE A 20 9.04 0.87 0.28
CA ILE A 20 8.50 -0.25 -0.48
C ILE A 20 7.23 -0.73 0.25
N THR A 21 6.06 -0.32 -0.25
CA THR A 21 4.87 -1.17 -0.18
C THR A 21 4.75 -1.82 -1.55
N LEU A 22 5.03 -3.14 -1.57
CA LEU A 22 5.11 -4.10 -2.69
C LEU A 22 6.50 -4.26 -3.38
N GLY A 23 7.29 -5.20 -2.83
CA GLY A 23 8.11 -6.20 -3.55
C GLY A 23 9.29 -5.81 -4.47
N VAL A 24 10.46 -6.43 -4.20
CA VAL A 24 11.72 -6.60 -5.02
C VAL A 24 12.57 -5.30 -5.21
N SER A 25 13.91 -5.19 -5.01
CA SER A 25 15.10 -6.08 -4.98
C SER A 25 16.40 -5.37 -4.48
N GLY A 26 17.40 -6.11 -3.94
CA GLY A 26 18.91 -5.88 -3.96
C GLY A 26 19.55 -4.92 -2.94
N CYS A 27 20.76 -5.08 -2.33
CA CYS A 27 21.94 -5.96 -2.41
C CYS A 27 22.69 -6.03 -1.05
N GLY A 28 23.46 -7.10 -0.80
CA GLY A 28 24.20 -7.35 0.47
C GLY A 28 25.68 -6.95 0.50
N SER A 29 26.29 -7.16 1.68
CA SER A 29 27.74 -7.11 2.01
C SER A 29 28.29 -5.90 2.80
N MET A 30 27.46 -5.13 3.49
CA MET A 30 27.86 -4.13 4.51
C MET A 30 26.80 -4.08 5.63
N TYR A 31 26.31 -5.26 6.03
CA TYR A 31 24.95 -5.41 6.56
C TYR A 31 24.88 -5.58 8.09
N GLU A 32 25.89 -6.14 8.76
CA GLU A 32 25.80 -6.42 10.21
C GLU A 32 25.96 -5.17 11.12
N GLU A 33 26.77 -4.19 10.72
CA GLU A 33 26.88 -2.91 11.45
C GLU A 33 25.80 -1.90 11.01
N HIS A 34 25.37 -1.98 9.74
CA HIS A 34 24.33 -1.14 9.17
C HIS A 34 22.92 -1.53 9.64
N GLN A 35 22.68 -2.79 10.02
CA GLN A 35 21.38 -3.24 10.53
C GLN A 35 21.07 -2.79 11.96
N ARG A 36 22.07 -2.79 12.86
CA ARG A 36 21.93 -2.19 14.21
C ARG A 36 21.71 -0.68 14.12
N ALA A 37 22.36 -0.03 13.16
CA ALA A 37 22.09 1.35 12.83
C ALA A 37 20.67 1.49 12.25
N SER A 38 20.21 0.66 11.29
CA SER A 38 18.93 0.82 10.59
C SER A 38 17.66 0.65 11.42
N ALA A 39 17.65 -0.12 12.52
CA ALA A 39 16.44 -0.27 13.32
C ALA A 39 16.18 0.98 14.20
N ILE A 40 17.24 1.50 14.83
CA ILE A 40 17.20 2.74 15.64
C ILE A 40 17.25 3.98 14.73
N GLN A 41 18.04 3.91 13.65
CA GLN A 41 18.03 4.91 12.58
C GLN A 41 16.73 4.88 11.82
N SER A 42 15.98 3.81 11.58
CA SER A 42 14.75 3.94 10.76
C SER A 42 13.74 4.84 11.45
N GLN A 43 13.56 4.76 12.77
CA GLN A 43 12.71 5.68 13.51
C GLN A 43 13.36 7.05 13.71
N ALA A 44 14.66 7.13 14.01
CA ALA A 44 15.35 8.42 14.15
C ALA A 44 15.54 9.16 12.82
N TYR A 45 15.68 8.43 11.72
CA TYR A 45 15.73 8.86 10.32
C TYR A 45 14.35 9.18 9.82
N LEU A 46 13.31 8.44 10.21
CA LEU A 46 11.92 8.82 9.93
C LEU A 46 11.58 10.13 10.64
N ALA A 47 11.87 10.22 11.94
CA ALA A 47 11.67 11.43 12.74
C ALA A 47 12.52 12.60 12.21
N ARG A 48 13.76 12.34 11.79
CA ARG A 48 14.64 13.33 11.18
C ARG A 48 14.18 13.71 9.77
N ALA A 49 13.77 12.77 8.93
CA ALA A 49 13.25 13.03 7.59
C ALA A 49 11.91 13.76 7.65
N LEU A 50 11.06 13.47 8.64
CA LEU A 50 9.82 14.20 8.94
C LEU A 50 10.12 15.62 9.45
N SER A 51 11.05 15.77 10.39
CA SER A 51 11.51 17.09 10.86
C SER A 51 12.14 17.91 9.74
N GLU A 52 13.00 17.30 8.94
CA GLU A 52 13.64 17.93 7.79
C GLU A 52 12.59 18.23 6.70
N TYR A 53 11.59 17.37 6.49
CA TYR A 53 10.46 17.64 5.59
C TYR A 53 9.68 18.89 6.03
N GLN A 54 9.29 18.94 7.32
CA GLN A 54 8.54 20.08 7.88
C GLN A 54 9.29 21.40 7.65
N ASN A 55 10.63 21.35 7.57
CA ASN A 55 11.49 22.50 7.33
C ASN A 55 11.86 22.73 5.84
N ALA A 56 11.67 21.74 4.96
CA ALA A 56 12.19 21.77 3.59
C ALA A 56 11.29 22.46 2.56
N GLY A 57 10.05 22.84 2.91
CA GLY A 57 9.15 23.63 2.06
C GLY A 57 9.02 23.10 0.63
N THR A 58 8.16 22.10 0.40
CA THR A 58 8.07 21.42 -0.89
C THR A 58 7.41 22.30 -1.98
N THR A 59 8.02 22.35 -3.17
CA THR A 59 7.89 23.43 -4.16
C THR A 59 6.85 23.21 -5.28
N ARG A 60 5.91 22.27 -5.15
CA ARG A 60 4.78 22.11 -6.09
C ARG A 60 3.54 21.56 -5.38
N GLY A 61 2.88 22.39 -4.58
CA GLY A 61 1.72 21.99 -3.77
C GLY A 61 0.64 21.24 -4.57
N ASP A 62 0.42 21.64 -5.82
CA ASP A 62 -0.61 21.06 -6.70
C ASP A 62 -0.38 19.57 -7.03
N LEU A 63 0.87 19.10 -7.08
CA LEU A 63 1.17 17.68 -7.36
C LEU A 63 0.78 16.73 -6.22
N TRP A 64 0.55 17.30 -5.04
CA TRP A 64 0.32 16.58 -3.79
C TRP A 64 -1.07 16.83 -3.23
N GLN A 65 -1.95 17.43 -4.03
CA GLN A 65 -3.35 17.56 -3.67
C GLN A 65 -4.06 16.22 -3.82
N MET A 66 -5.13 16.05 -3.06
CA MET A 66 -6.02 14.92 -3.24
C MET A 66 -6.55 14.88 -4.68
N PRO A 67 -6.52 13.72 -5.35
CA PRO A 67 -6.80 13.62 -6.77
C PRO A 67 -8.28 13.85 -7.11
N SER A 68 -9.19 13.76 -6.13
CA SER A 68 -10.61 13.98 -6.39
C SER A 68 -11.38 14.37 -5.12
N GLY A 69 -12.56 14.95 -5.28
CA GLY A 69 -13.48 15.16 -4.15
C GLY A 69 -13.95 13.84 -3.52
N GLN A 70 -13.92 12.72 -4.25
CA GLN A 70 -14.22 11.39 -3.69
C GLN A 70 -13.13 10.94 -2.71
N SER A 71 -11.85 11.10 -3.08
CA SER A 71 -10.72 10.75 -2.21
C SER A 71 -10.73 11.53 -0.89
N VAL A 72 -11.07 12.82 -0.93
CA VAL A 72 -11.24 13.66 0.28
C VAL A 72 -12.32 13.08 1.20
N ARG A 73 -13.51 12.78 0.66
CA ARG A 73 -14.61 12.18 1.45
C ARG A 73 -14.26 10.81 2.01
N PHE A 74 -13.52 9.99 1.27
CA PHE A 74 -13.07 8.68 1.74
C PHE A 74 -12.04 8.83 2.85
N GLU A 75 -11.06 9.73 2.74
CA GLU A 75 -10.11 10.03 3.81
C GLU A 75 -10.84 10.43 5.10
N GLU A 76 -11.75 11.42 5.04
CA GLU A 76 -12.50 11.89 6.21
C GLU A 76 -13.24 10.74 6.92
N ARG A 77 -13.91 9.88 6.14
CA ARG A 77 -14.64 8.73 6.66
C ARG A 77 -13.72 7.67 7.25
N LEU A 78 -12.54 7.47 6.67
CA LEU A 78 -11.55 6.54 7.19
C LEU A 78 -10.96 7.03 8.50
N ARG A 79 -10.62 8.32 8.61
CA ARG A 79 -10.13 8.91 9.87
C ARG A 79 -11.17 8.80 10.98
N ALA A 80 -12.42 9.15 10.70
CA ALA A 80 -13.51 9.01 11.65
C ALA A 80 -13.73 7.55 12.10
N HIS A 81 -13.56 6.59 11.17
CA HIS A 81 -13.69 5.17 11.50
C HIS A 81 -12.49 4.63 12.29
N ALA A 82 -11.28 5.11 12.01
CA ALA A 82 -10.06 4.63 12.64
C ALA A 82 -9.97 4.96 14.15
N ASP A 83 -10.80 5.89 14.63
CA ASP A 83 -10.90 6.24 16.05
C ASP A 83 -12.03 5.48 16.79
N THR A 84 -12.65 4.50 16.13
CA THR A 84 -13.64 3.61 16.77
C THR A 84 -12.98 2.47 17.55
N ASP A 85 -13.76 1.81 18.43
CA ASP A 85 -13.30 0.59 19.11
C ASP A 85 -13.13 -0.56 18.10
N LEU A 86 -11.91 -0.68 17.57
CA LEU A 86 -11.57 -1.66 16.56
C LEU A 86 -11.70 -3.10 17.04
N GLU A 87 -11.47 -3.35 18.34
CA GLU A 87 -11.57 -4.71 18.88
C GLU A 87 -13.02 -5.19 18.81
N SER A 88 -13.96 -4.39 19.31
CA SER A 88 -15.39 -4.69 19.23
C SER A 88 -15.89 -4.74 17.78
N TYR A 89 -15.29 -3.94 16.89
CA TYR A 89 -15.68 -3.90 15.47
C TYR A 89 -15.23 -5.14 14.68
N LEU A 90 -14.03 -5.64 14.95
CA LEU A 90 -13.45 -6.83 14.31
C LEU A 90 -13.92 -8.14 14.98
N ASN A 91 -14.25 -8.11 16.27
CA ASN A 91 -14.71 -9.25 17.07
C ASN A 91 -16.09 -9.02 17.71
N PRO A 92 -17.16 -8.82 16.92
CA PRO A 92 -18.50 -8.56 17.45
C PRO A 92 -19.08 -9.79 18.14
N GLY A 93 -19.17 -9.75 19.48
CA GLY A 93 -19.50 -10.91 20.33
C GLY A 93 -20.86 -11.59 20.13
N ASN A 94 -21.82 -10.96 19.42
CA ASN A 94 -23.17 -11.49 19.19
C ASN A 94 -23.49 -11.71 17.70
N SER A 95 -22.49 -11.94 16.85
CA SER A 95 -22.73 -12.13 15.42
C SER A 95 -23.15 -13.55 15.10
N GLN A 96 -24.40 -13.72 14.66
CA GLN A 96 -24.86 -15.00 14.13
C GLN A 96 -24.40 -15.15 12.68
N ALA A 97 -23.63 -16.21 12.40
CA ALA A 97 -23.16 -16.49 11.05
C ALA A 97 -24.34 -16.81 10.11
N VAL A 98 -24.33 -16.19 8.94
CA VAL A 98 -25.17 -16.59 7.79
C VAL A 98 -24.49 -17.77 7.11
N GLY A 99 -25.20 -18.88 6.97
CA GLY A 99 -24.69 -20.08 6.31
C GLY A 99 -24.39 -19.82 4.83
N CYS A 100 -23.13 -19.53 4.51
CA CYS A 100 -22.67 -19.25 3.15
C CYS A 100 -21.27 -19.82 2.95
N ASN A 101 -21.15 -20.80 2.07
CA ASN A 101 -19.86 -21.32 1.63
C ASN A 101 -19.45 -20.56 0.37
N LEU A 102 -18.64 -19.51 0.54
CA LEU A 102 -18.17 -18.70 -0.58
C LEU A 102 -17.36 -19.53 -1.58
N ASP A 103 -17.62 -19.30 -2.86
CA ASP A 103 -16.72 -19.73 -3.94
C ASP A 103 -15.36 -19.00 -3.83
N ALA A 104 -14.35 -19.53 -4.51
CA ALA A 104 -12.99 -19.01 -4.39
C ALA A 104 -12.87 -17.55 -4.85
N ALA A 105 -13.54 -17.19 -5.95
CA ALA A 105 -13.46 -15.85 -6.51
C ALA A 105 -14.12 -14.79 -5.62
N THR A 106 -15.31 -15.08 -5.07
CA THR A 106 -16.00 -14.21 -4.12
C THR A 106 -15.20 -14.09 -2.83
N ARG A 107 -14.58 -15.19 -2.37
CA ARG A 107 -13.72 -15.18 -1.19
C ARG A 107 -12.49 -14.29 -1.39
N ASP A 108 -11.86 -14.32 -2.55
CA ASP A 108 -10.69 -13.48 -2.83
C ASP A 108 -11.04 -11.99 -2.77
N TRP A 109 -12.22 -11.60 -3.28
CA TRP A 109 -12.72 -10.23 -3.14
C TRP A 109 -13.02 -9.84 -1.68
N VAL A 110 -13.63 -10.75 -0.91
CA VAL A 110 -13.94 -10.50 0.50
C VAL A 110 -12.68 -10.32 1.34
N VAL A 111 -11.65 -11.13 1.11
CA VAL A 111 -10.44 -11.15 1.97
C VAL A 111 -9.36 -10.19 1.48
N TYR A 112 -9.14 -10.09 0.18
CA TYR A 112 -8.00 -9.37 -0.41
C TYR A 112 -8.38 -8.14 -1.23
N GLN A 113 -9.68 -7.93 -1.48
CA GLN A 113 -10.21 -6.85 -2.31
C GLN A 113 -9.58 -6.76 -3.71
N VAL A 114 -9.26 -7.92 -4.27
CA VAL A 114 -8.74 -8.07 -5.64
C VAL A 114 -9.36 -9.30 -6.28
N SER A 115 -9.32 -9.34 -7.61
CA SER A 115 -9.69 -10.55 -8.36
C SER A 115 -8.70 -11.71 -8.09
N SER A 116 -9.15 -12.94 -8.30
CA SER A 116 -8.28 -14.13 -8.20
C SER A 116 -7.07 -14.07 -9.13
N GLU A 117 -7.22 -13.46 -10.31
CA GLU A 117 -6.12 -13.29 -11.26
C GLU A 117 -5.06 -12.32 -10.71
N GLN A 118 -5.47 -11.16 -10.19
CA GLN A 118 -4.58 -10.20 -9.55
C GLN A 118 -3.91 -10.79 -8.31
N LEU A 119 -4.65 -11.54 -7.50
CA LEU A 119 -4.09 -12.24 -6.34
C LEU A 119 -3.02 -13.25 -6.74
N ARG A 120 -3.29 -14.06 -7.77
CA ARG A 120 -2.31 -15.00 -8.32
C ARG A 120 -1.07 -14.29 -8.84
N ALA A 121 -1.24 -13.24 -9.64
CA ALA A 121 -0.12 -12.46 -10.17
C ALA A 121 0.73 -11.82 -9.04
N SER A 122 0.07 -11.30 -8.00
CA SER A 122 0.74 -10.77 -6.81
C SER A 122 1.55 -11.85 -6.09
N ARG A 123 0.98 -13.05 -5.90
CA ARG A 123 1.67 -14.17 -5.24
C ARG A 123 2.83 -14.72 -6.06
N GLU A 124 2.69 -14.77 -7.39
CA GLU A 124 3.79 -15.16 -8.29
C GLU A 124 4.94 -14.15 -8.24
N ALA A 125 4.63 -12.85 -8.12
CA ALA A 125 5.64 -11.82 -7.91
C ALA A 125 6.31 -11.95 -6.52
N GLU A 126 5.53 -12.20 -5.47
CA GLU A 126 6.01 -12.39 -4.09
C GLU A 126 6.90 -13.64 -3.96
N ALA A 127 6.59 -14.72 -4.68
CA ALA A 127 7.37 -15.97 -4.67
C ALA A 127 8.83 -15.78 -5.15
N LYS A 128 9.12 -14.70 -5.88
CA LYS A 128 10.51 -14.34 -6.27
C LYS A 128 11.34 -13.82 -5.09
N LEU A 129 10.69 -13.41 -4.00
CA LEU A 129 11.31 -12.79 -2.82
C LEU A 129 11.56 -13.76 -1.68
N GLY A 130 10.80 -14.85 -1.65
CA GLY A 130 10.81 -15.80 -0.56
C GLY A 130 9.62 -16.75 -0.64
N THR A 131 9.51 -17.59 0.37
CA THR A 131 8.45 -18.57 0.51
C THR A 131 7.37 -18.03 1.44
N ARG A 132 6.16 -17.85 0.90
CA ARG A 132 4.97 -17.56 1.69
C ARG A 132 4.22 -18.86 2.00
N THR A 133 3.91 -19.10 3.27
CA THR A 133 2.99 -20.15 3.70
C THR A 133 1.76 -19.49 4.29
N GLN A 134 0.56 -19.92 3.92
CA GLN A 134 -0.68 -19.28 4.37
C GLN A 134 -1.71 -20.35 4.77
N SER A 135 -2.39 -20.14 5.89
CA SER A 135 -3.58 -20.94 6.21
C SER A 135 -4.74 -20.59 5.26
N PRO A 136 -5.71 -21.51 5.09
CA PRO A 136 -6.97 -21.15 4.46
C PRO A 136 -7.63 -20.00 5.21
N ALA A 137 -8.14 -19.00 4.49
CA ALA A 137 -8.91 -17.95 5.13
C ALA A 137 -10.24 -18.48 5.64
N GLU A 138 -10.45 -18.32 6.94
CA GLU A 138 -11.73 -18.52 7.61
C GLU A 138 -12.57 -17.27 7.36
N VAL A 139 -13.72 -17.42 6.72
CA VAL A 139 -14.62 -16.31 6.41
C VAL A 139 -15.98 -16.59 7.02
N THR A 140 -16.46 -15.65 7.83
CA THR A 140 -17.78 -15.68 8.45
C THR A 140 -18.62 -14.54 7.89
N ILE A 141 -19.68 -14.87 7.16
CA ILE A 141 -20.66 -13.86 6.72
C ILE A 141 -21.57 -13.56 7.90
N ILE A 142 -21.61 -12.30 8.34
CA ILE A 142 -22.47 -11.87 9.45
C ILE A 142 -23.74 -11.17 8.94
N SER A 143 -23.72 -10.69 7.69
CA SER A 143 -24.88 -10.14 7.00
C SER A 143 -24.70 -10.27 5.48
N GLY A 144 -25.79 -10.48 4.75
CA GLY A 144 -25.82 -10.50 3.29
C GLY A 144 -26.51 -11.73 2.72
N ASN A 145 -26.86 -11.66 1.43
CA ASN A 145 -27.47 -12.78 0.72
C ASN A 145 -26.41 -13.58 -0.02
N CYS A 146 -26.56 -14.91 0.03
CA CYS A 146 -25.64 -15.83 -0.61
C CYS A 146 -26.40 -16.79 -1.52
N ARG A 147 -26.01 -16.82 -2.80
CA ARG A 147 -26.60 -17.72 -3.80
C ARG A 147 -25.48 -18.46 -4.50
N GLN A 148 -25.48 -19.79 -4.39
CA GLN A 148 -24.49 -20.66 -5.04
C GLN A 148 -23.03 -20.25 -4.73
N GLY A 149 -22.75 -19.85 -3.49
CA GLY A 149 -21.42 -19.42 -3.04
C GLY A 149 -21.03 -18.00 -3.44
N LYS A 150 -21.96 -17.22 -4.01
CA LYS A 150 -21.74 -15.83 -4.38
C LYS A 150 -22.55 -14.89 -3.50
N LEU A 151 -21.95 -13.77 -3.13
CA LEU A 151 -22.62 -12.69 -2.39
C LEU A 151 -23.43 -11.81 -3.36
N GLU A 152 -24.61 -11.38 -2.90
CA GLU A 152 -25.55 -10.52 -3.63
C GLU A 152 -26.10 -9.43 -2.72
N GLY A 153 -26.03 -8.18 -3.19
CA GLY A 153 -26.43 -7.00 -2.44
C GLY A 153 -25.44 -6.62 -1.34
N ASN A 154 -25.95 -5.91 -0.33
CA ASN A 154 -25.16 -5.49 0.83
C ASN A 154 -24.69 -6.71 1.62
N PHE A 155 -23.43 -6.71 2.04
CA PHE A 155 -22.87 -7.76 2.87
C PHE A 155 -21.95 -7.20 3.95
N VAL A 156 -21.72 -8.02 4.97
CA VAL A 156 -20.67 -7.84 5.96
C VAL A 156 -20.06 -9.21 6.25
N ALA A 157 -18.74 -9.29 6.16
CA ALA A 157 -17.96 -10.50 6.39
C ALA A 157 -16.82 -10.21 7.36
N LEU A 158 -16.56 -11.16 8.25
CA LEU A 158 -15.36 -11.22 9.07
C LEU A 158 -14.44 -12.28 8.48
N TYR A 159 -13.14 -12.07 8.54
CA TYR A 159 -12.18 -13.05 8.10
C TYR A 159 -10.95 -13.13 9.00
N ARG A 160 -10.36 -14.32 9.07
CA ARG A 160 -9.09 -14.56 9.75
C ARG A 160 -8.23 -15.51 8.92
N TYR A 161 -6.95 -15.23 8.87
CA TYR A 161 -5.95 -16.18 8.38
C TYR A 161 -4.60 -15.86 8.98
N ASP A 162 -3.73 -16.86 8.98
CA ASP A 162 -2.34 -16.68 9.36
C ASP A 162 -1.48 -16.85 8.10
N TYR A 163 -0.39 -16.11 8.03
CA TYR A 163 0.63 -16.35 7.02
C TYR A 163 2.02 -16.15 7.59
N SER A 164 2.98 -16.90 7.07
CA SER A 164 4.39 -16.69 7.30
C SER A 164 5.08 -16.39 5.99
N PHE A 165 6.12 -15.57 6.07
CA PHE A 165 6.98 -15.27 4.94
C PHE A 165 8.42 -15.53 5.36
N LEU A 166 9.12 -16.35 4.58
CA LEU A 166 10.51 -16.72 4.78
C LEU A 166 11.32 -16.30 3.55
N SER A 167 12.24 -15.36 3.74
CA SER A 167 13.28 -15.03 2.79
C SER A 167 14.65 -15.30 3.40
N PRO A 168 15.75 -15.24 2.62
CA PRO A 168 17.09 -15.46 3.17
C PRO A 168 17.45 -14.58 4.37
N ASN A 169 16.82 -13.40 4.51
CA ASN A 169 17.18 -12.38 5.49
C ASN A 169 16.07 -12.06 6.49
N MET A 170 14.90 -12.67 6.37
CA MET A 170 13.74 -12.36 7.19
C MET A 170 12.83 -13.58 7.31
N SER A 171 12.40 -13.89 8.53
CA SER A 171 11.17 -14.63 8.73
C SER A 171 10.15 -13.76 9.44
N SER A 172 8.89 -13.90 9.04
CA SER A 172 7.76 -13.27 9.69
C SER A 172 6.64 -14.27 9.87
N SER A 173 5.86 -14.07 10.93
CA SER A 173 4.59 -14.75 11.16
C SER A 173 3.56 -13.68 11.45
N THR A 174 2.47 -13.72 10.70
CA THR A 174 1.45 -12.69 10.71
C THR A 174 0.10 -13.33 10.93
N GLN A 175 -0.64 -12.78 11.88
CA GLN A 175 -2.05 -13.04 12.03
C GLN A 175 -2.84 -11.88 11.44
N MET A 176 -3.74 -12.20 10.52
CA MET A 176 -4.66 -11.25 9.92
C MET A 176 -6.05 -11.47 10.47
N ILE A 177 -6.65 -10.42 11.00
CA ILE A 177 -8.07 -10.36 11.37
C ILE A 177 -8.66 -9.21 10.59
N GLY A 178 -9.79 -9.41 9.93
CA GLY A 178 -10.38 -8.33 9.16
C GLY A 178 -11.88 -8.44 8.99
N ARG A 179 -12.42 -7.35 8.48
CA ARG A 179 -13.82 -7.15 8.18
C ARG A 179 -13.94 -6.46 6.84
N SER A 180 -14.78 -7.02 5.98
CA SER A 180 -15.15 -6.42 4.70
C SER A 180 -16.64 -6.17 4.66
N GLU A 181 -17.04 -4.99 4.19
CA GLU A 181 -18.43 -4.59 4.05
C GLU A 181 -18.61 -3.79 2.77
N GLY A 182 -19.76 -3.93 2.12
CA GLY A 182 -20.02 -3.26 0.86
C GLY A 182 -21.15 -3.93 0.09
N THR A 183 -21.18 -3.68 -1.21
CA THR A 183 -22.18 -4.27 -2.12
C THR A 183 -21.53 -5.22 -3.11
N MET A 184 -22.12 -6.39 -3.27
CA MET A 184 -21.72 -7.41 -4.24
C MET A 184 -22.82 -7.63 -5.27
N LYS A 185 -22.42 -7.99 -6.49
CA LYS A 185 -23.32 -8.42 -7.56
C LYS A 185 -22.70 -9.62 -8.25
N ASN A 186 -23.36 -10.78 -8.20
CA ASN A 186 -22.84 -12.03 -8.76
C ASN A 186 -21.43 -12.39 -8.23
N GLY A 187 -21.17 -12.14 -6.94
CA GLY A 187 -19.91 -12.47 -6.28
C GLY A 187 -18.75 -11.51 -6.56
N VAL A 188 -18.98 -10.40 -7.26
CA VAL A 188 -17.97 -9.35 -7.48
C VAL A 188 -18.44 -8.00 -6.91
N PRO A 189 -17.52 -7.12 -6.46
CA PRO A 189 -17.88 -5.82 -5.93
C PRO A 189 -18.62 -4.93 -6.93
N HIS A 190 -19.67 -4.23 -6.47
CA HIS A 190 -20.41 -3.27 -7.28
C HIS A 190 -20.95 -2.14 -6.38
N GLY A 191 -20.32 -0.99 -6.44
CA GLY A 191 -20.41 0.12 -5.50
C GLY A 191 -19.24 0.11 -4.51
N GLU A 192 -19.42 0.83 -3.42
CA GLU A 192 -18.40 0.97 -2.40
C GLU A 192 -18.12 -0.36 -1.68
N LEU A 193 -16.84 -0.66 -1.53
CA LEU A 193 -16.31 -1.74 -0.73
C LEU A 193 -15.33 -1.17 0.29
N ARG A 194 -15.54 -1.53 1.55
CA ARG A 194 -14.71 -1.11 2.68
C ARG A 194 -14.08 -2.34 3.30
N ALA A 195 -12.80 -2.24 3.65
CA ALA A 195 -12.13 -3.22 4.49
C ALA A 195 -11.50 -2.53 5.69
N THR A 196 -11.50 -3.23 6.81
CA THR A 196 -10.66 -2.91 7.96
C THR A 196 -9.97 -4.18 8.39
N ASN A 197 -8.66 -4.16 8.50
CA ASN A 197 -7.89 -5.31 8.94
C ASN A 197 -6.84 -4.90 9.97
N ARG A 198 -6.55 -5.86 10.85
CA ARG A 198 -5.48 -5.80 11.82
C ARG A 198 -4.48 -6.89 11.45
N ASP A 199 -3.27 -6.43 11.17
CA ASP A 199 -2.09 -7.26 11.01
C ASP A 199 -1.36 -7.29 12.36
N ILE A 200 -1.16 -8.49 12.90
CA ILE A 200 -0.32 -8.74 14.07
C ILE A 200 0.87 -9.58 13.62
N SER A 201 2.00 -8.90 13.40
CA SER A 201 3.21 -9.48 12.82
C SER A 201 4.34 -9.61 13.83
N SER A 202 4.91 -10.80 13.90
CA SER A 202 6.19 -11.07 14.57
C SER A 202 7.28 -11.27 13.54
N PHE A 203 8.44 -10.62 13.73
CA PHE A 203 9.57 -10.69 12.82
C PHE A 203 10.79 -11.29 13.52
N SER A 204 11.62 -12.04 12.80
CA SER A 204 12.85 -12.66 13.35
C SER A 204 13.83 -11.68 13.99
N PHE A 205 13.76 -10.40 13.62
CA PHE A 205 14.65 -9.34 14.09
C PHE A 205 13.98 -8.39 15.10
N SER A 206 12.72 -8.62 15.48
CA SER A 206 12.00 -7.80 16.46
C SER A 206 11.48 -8.69 17.58
N PRO A 207 11.88 -8.45 18.85
CA PRO A 207 11.37 -9.23 19.97
C PRO A 207 9.90 -8.93 20.26
N GLU A 208 9.40 -7.77 19.83
CA GLU A 208 8.01 -7.35 20.04
C GLU A 208 7.20 -7.49 18.73
N PRO A 209 5.97 -8.04 18.81
CA PRO A 209 5.02 -8.02 17.70
C PRO A 209 4.66 -6.59 17.32
N ARG A 210 4.48 -6.36 16.03
CA ARG A 210 3.96 -5.10 15.48
C ARG A 210 2.50 -5.29 15.13
N THR A 211 1.70 -4.29 15.48
CA THR A 211 0.31 -4.20 15.04
C THR A 211 0.18 -3.10 14.01
N ILE A 212 -0.48 -3.40 12.89
CA ILE A 212 -0.86 -2.42 11.88
C ILE A 212 -2.36 -2.54 11.68
N ASP A 213 -3.08 -1.46 11.93
CA ASP A 213 -4.50 -1.35 11.63
C ASP A 213 -4.64 -0.65 10.27
N GLN A 214 -5.26 -1.30 9.30
CA GLN A 214 -5.47 -0.77 7.96
C GLN A 214 -6.96 -0.58 7.70
N HIS A 215 -7.31 0.55 7.12
CA HIS A 215 -8.68 0.86 6.69
C HIS A 215 -8.67 1.29 5.24
N LEU A 216 -9.49 0.64 4.43
CA LEU A 216 -9.55 0.84 2.99
C LEU A 216 -10.99 1.11 2.56
N ILE A 217 -11.18 2.10 1.70
CA ILE A 217 -12.42 2.32 0.94
C ILE A 217 -12.05 2.38 -0.54
N SER A 218 -12.79 1.66 -1.36
CA SER A 218 -12.69 1.65 -2.82
C SER A 218 -14.07 1.59 -3.43
N ASP A 219 -14.25 2.18 -4.61
CA ASP A 219 -15.49 2.05 -5.38
C ASP A 219 -15.27 1.12 -6.58
N PHE A 220 -16.30 0.35 -6.93
CA PHE A 220 -16.23 -0.68 -7.96
C PHE A 220 -17.43 -0.65 -8.89
N ASN A 221 -17.23 -0.98 -10.16
CA ASN A 221 -18.28 -1.27 -11.11
C ASN A 221 -18.08 -2.67 -11.70
N ASN A 222 -18.84 -3.65 -11.18
CA ASN A 222 -18.77 -5.05 -11.62
C ASN A 222 -17.37 -5.67 -11.49
N GLY A 223 -16.69 -5.44 -10.37
CA GLY A 223 -15.35 -5.95 -10.07
C GLY A 223 -14.21 -5.10 -10.61
N GLU A 224 -14.47 -4.09 -11.44
CA GLU A 224 -13.47 -3.11 -11.87
C GLU A 224 -13.47 -1.92 -10.92
N ARG A 225 -12.30 -1.50 -10.46
CA ARG A 225 -12.19 -0.30 -9.62
C ARG A 225 -12.52 0.94 -10.44
N VAL A 226 -13.31 1.85 -9.87
CA VAL A 226 -13.63 3.15 -10.47
C VAL A 226 -13.29 4.28 -9.50
N GLY A 227 -12.81 5.41 -10.01
CA GLY A 227 -12.42 6.56 -9.20
C GLY A 227 -11.30 6.27 -8.20
N SER A 228 -11.49 6.74 -6.96
CA SER A 228 -10.50 6.68 -5.89
C SER A 228 -10.59 5.40 -5.05
N SER A 229 -9.42 4.93 -4.65
CA SER A 229 -9.20 3.99 -3.54
C SER A 229 -8.34 4.67 -2.50
N VAL A 230 -8.78 4.71 -1.24
CA VAL A 230 -8.05 5.33 -0.14
C VAL A 230 -7.76 4.29 0.93
N ASN A 231 -6.50 4.15 1.32
CA ASN A 231 -6.02 3.30 2.39
C ASN A 231 -5.38 4.14 3.50
N LEU A 232 -5.81 3.98 4.75
CA LEU A 232 -5.22 4.55 5.94
C LEU A 232 -4.64 3.40 6.78
N ALA A 233 -3.31 3.33 6.86
CA ALA A 233 -2.61 2.40 7.73
C ALA A 233 -2.10 3.13 8.98
N ARG A 234 -2.45 2.63 10.17
CA ARG A 234 -2.01 3.15 11.47
C ARG A 234 -1.04 2.18 12.10
N THR A 235 0.10 2.72 12.53
CA THR A 235 1.15 2.00 13.21
C THR A 235 1.48 2.71 14.52
N SER A 236 2.25 2.08 15.40
CA SER A 236 2.81 2.78 16.57
C SER A 236 3.72 3.96 16.20
N SER A 237 4.27 3.98 14.98
CA SER A 237 5.06 5.09 14.42
C SER A 237 4.23 6.18 13.73
N GLY A 238 2.91 6.04 13.68
CA GLY A 238 1.99 7.00 13.07
C GLY A 238 1.26 6.48 11.84
N ASP A 239 0.59 7.41 11.16
CA ASP A 239 -0.36 7.12 10.09
C ASP A 239 0.31 7.24 8.71
N VAL A 240 -0.08 6.36 7.79
CA VAL A 240 0.23 6.45 6.37
C VAL A 240 -1.08 6.40 5.59
N LEU A 241 -1.34 7.44 4.81
CA LEU A 241 -2.46 7.52 3.90
C LEU A 241 -1.95 7.28 2.48
N THR A 242 -2.58 6.37 1.76
CA THR A 242 -2.30 6.11 0.35
C THR A 242 -3.59 6.25 -0.45
N VAL A 243 -3.54 7.03 -1.52
CA VAL A 243 -4.63 7.20 -2.47
C VAL A 243 -4.20 6.63 -3.82
N THR A 244 -5.10 5.90 -4.45
CA THR A 244 -4.94 5.42 -5.82
C THR A 244 -6.14 5.86 -6.63
N GLU A 245 -5.92 6.67 -7.66
CA GLU A 245 -6.96 7.18 -8.56
C GLU A 245 -6.89 6.46 -9.91
N VAL A 246 -8.03 5.99 -10.42
CA VAL A 246 -8.12 5.49 -11.79
C VAL A 246 -8.16 6.68 -12.76
N ILE A 247 -7.14 6.79 -13.62
CA ILE A 247 -7.00 7.91 -14.59
C ILE A 247 -7.21 7.46 -16.04
N SER A 248 -7.30 6.15 -16.30
CA SER A 248 -7.82 5.51 -17.52
C SER A 248 -7.99 4.01 -17.26
N ASP A 249 -8.53 3.25 -18.22
CA ASP A 249 -8.79 1.80 -18.14
C ASP A 249 -7.66 0.98 -17.49
N ARG A 250 -6.40 1.35 -17.78
CA ARG A 250 -5.21 0.60 -17.31
C ARG A 250 -4.26 1.43 -16.45
N ARG A 251 -4.50 2.73 -16.32
CA ARG A 251 -3.60 3.66 -15.64
C ARG A 251 -4.17 4.14 -14.33
N GLN A 252 -3.32 4.24 -13.33
CA GLN A 252 -3.68 4.81 -12.04
C GLN A 252 -2.61 5.80 -11.57
N LEU A 253 -3.03 6.82 -10.82
CA LEU A 253 -2.16 7.71 -10.07
C LEU A 253 -2.13 7.27 -8.60
N GLY A 254 -0.95 6.98 -8.09
CA GLY A 254 -0.71 6.71 -6.67
C GLY A 254 -0.11 7.93 -5.97
N LEU A 255 -0.68 8.27 -4.82
CA LEU A 255 -0.18 9.32 -3.92
C LEU A 255 -0.13 8.77 -2.50
N SER A 256 0.84 9.21 -1.71
CA SER A 256 0.93 8.84 -0.30
C SER A 256 1.33 10.02 0.56
N TRP A 257 0.82 10.02 1.79
CA TRP A 257 1.15 10.96 2.84
C TRP A 257 1.52 10.17 4.09
N MET A 258 2.59 10.58 4.75
CA MET A 258 2.99 10.03 6.04
C MET A 258 2.75 11.09 7.10
N GLN A 259 1.95 10.78 8.11
CA GLN A 259 1.58 11.73 9.17
C GLN A 259 1.02 13.06 8.63
N GLY A 260 0.21 12.99 7.56
CA GLY A 260 -0.39 14.15 6.89
C GLY A 260 0.55 14.90 5.94
N VAL A 261 1.79 14.43 5.80
CA VAL A 261 2.83 15.08 5.02
C VAL A 261 3.03 14.34 3.70
N PRO A 262 2.99 15.00 2.52
CA PRO A 262 3.17 14.33 1.24
C PRO A 262 4.48 13.55 1.18
N ASN A 263 4.45 12.33 0.65
CA ASN A 263 5.56 11.39 0.72
C ASN A 263 6.00 10.94 -0.69
N THR A 264 5.15 10.20 -1.39
CA THR A 264 5.49 9.60 -2.70
C THR A 264 4.33 9.74 -3.68
N ARG A 265 4.67 10.01 -4.95
CA ARG A 265 3.79 10.02 -6.10
C ARG A 265 4.31 9.07 -7.17
N TYR A 266 3.45 8.27 -7.78
CA TYR A 266 3.81 7.31 -8.82
C TYR A 266 2.63 7.01 -9.73
N PHE A 267 2.91 6.43 -10.89
CA PHE A 267 1.89 5.95 -11.81
C PHE A 267 1.92 4.43 -11.89
N LEU A 268 0.75 3.82 -12.08
CA LEU A 268 0.62 2.40 -12.32
C LEU A 268 0.11 2.13 -13.74
N LEU A 269 0.60 1.05 -14.35
CA LEU A 269 0.02 0.41 -15.52
C LEU A 269 -0.26 -1.06 -15.15
N ASP A 270 -1.52 -1.46 -15.23
CA ASP A 270 -1.96 -2.81 -14.83
C ASP A 270 -1.54 -3.18 -13.40
N GLY A 271 -1.63 -2.21 -12.48
CA GLY A 271 -1.28 -2.38 -11.08
C GLY A 271 0.23 -2.42 -10.79
N LYS A 272 1.10 -2.17 -11.77
CA LYS A 272 2.57 -2.12 -11.59
C LYS A 272 3.12 -0.72 -11.86
N ILE A 273 4.14 -0.30 -11.12
CA ILE A 273 4.74 1.03 -11.26
C ILE A 273 5.25 1.23 -12.70
N ASP A 274 4.82 2.30 -13.34
CA ASP A 274 5.14 2.60 -14.73
C ASP A 274 5.26 4.11 -14.95
N GLY A 275 6.49 4.58 -15.17
CA GLY A 275 6.83 6.00 -15.17
C GLY A 275 7.75 6.37 -14.02
N TYR A 276 7.78 7.66 -13.69
CA TYR A 276 8.59 8.16 -12.58
C TYR A 276 7.94 7.86 -11.23
N MET A 277 8.73 7.35 -10.29
CA MET A 277 8.43 7.46 -8.87
C MET A 277 9.07 8.73 -8.32
N GLN A 278 8.26 9.59 -7.74
CA GLN A 278 8.65 10.92 -7.25
C GLN A 278 8.47 10.98 -5.74
N PHE A 279 9.48 11.50 -5.04
CA PHE A 279 9.40 11.78 -3.62
C PHE A 279 9.17 13.27 -3.41
N ALA A 280 8.35 13.62 -2.43
CA ALA A 280 8.09 15.01 -2.09
C ALA A 280 9.31 15.68 -1.44
N ASN A 281 10.14 14.91 -0.72
CA ASN A 281 11.39 15.40 -0.14
C ASN A 281 12.51 15.41 -1.20
N ALA A 282 13.06 16.60 -1.49
CA ALA A 282 14.16 16.77 -2.45
C ALA A 282 15.48 16.10 -2.03
N MET A 283 15.67 15.76 -0.74
CA MET A 283 16.82 15.00 -0.26
C MET A 283 16.66 13.49 -0.41
N LEU A 284 15.42 12.99 -0.45
CA LEU A 284 15.11 11.61 -0.87
C LEU A 284 14.97 11.51 -2.39
N SER A 285 14.91 12.66 -3.09
CA SER A 285 15.02 12.75 -4.53
C SER A 285 16.48 12.72 -4.96
N ASP A 286 17.15 11.58 -4.80
CA ASP A 286 18.00 11.17 -5.91
C ASP A 286 17.12 11.20 -7.17
N SER A 287 17.63 11.68 -8.31
CA SER A 287 16.88 11.88 -9.56
C SER A 287 15.74 10.87 -9.75
N PRO A 288 14.51 11.30 -10.09
CA PRO A 288 13.33 10.45 -10.05
C PRO A 288 13.59 9.13 -10.75
N THR A 289 13.28 8.03 -10.06
CA THR A 289 13.60 6.69 -10.55
C THR A 289 12.56 6.28 -11.58
N CYS A 290 13.04 5.85 -12.75
CA CYS A 290 12.19 5.43 -13.86
C CYS A 290 11.86 3.94 -13.77
N TYR A 291 10.60 3.59 -13.95
CA TYR A 291 10.12 2.20 -13.94
C TYR A 291 9.31 1.87 -15.19
N ARG A 292 9.34 0.60 -15.58
CA ARG A 292 8.45 -0.01 -16.58
C ARG A 292 7.87 -1.30 -16.03
N LEU A 293 6.56 -1.34 -15.82
CA LEU A 293 5.84 -2.51 -15.28
C LEU A 293 6.49 -3.09 -14.00
N GLY A 294 6.91 -2.21 -13.09
CA GLY A 294 7.52 -2.55 -11.80
C GLY A 294 9.04 -2.77 -11.86
N GLU A 295 9.66 -2.78 -13.05
CA GLU A 295 11.10 -2.94 -13.19
C GLU A 295 11.79 -1.58 -13.28
N GLN A 296 12.77 -1.35 -12.41
CA GLN A 296 13.58 -0.15 -12.44
C GLN A 296 14.45 -0.13 -13.70
N LEU A 297 14.40 0.97 -14.45
CA LEU A 297 15.20 1.17 -15.64
C LEU A 297 16.51 1.90 -15.31
N THR A 298 17.55 1.59 -16.08
CA THR A 298 18.85 2.26 -16.00
C THR A 298 18.89 3.60 -16.75
N SER A 299 17.90 3.83 -17.62
CA SER A 299 17.74 5.06 -18.42
C SER A 299 16.35 5.66 -18.21
N ASN A 300 16.28 6.99 -18.27
CA ASN A 300 15.06 7.76 -18.10
C ASN A 300 14.30 8.02 -19.43
N SER A 301 14.83 7.61 -20.59
CA SER A 301 14.24 7.90 -21.90
C SER A 301 12.78 7.45 -22.02
N TYR A 302 12.44 6.30 -21.44
CA TYR A 302 11.07 5.81 -21.41
C TYR A 302 10.16 6.75 -20.62
N CYS A 303 10.54 7.09 -19.39
CA CYS A 303 9.73 7.97 -18.55
C CYS A 303 9.58 9.37 -19.15
N GLU A 304 10.63 9.91 -19.78
CA GLU A 304 10.52 11.17 -20.52
C GLU A 304 9.52 11.08 -21.69
N SER A 305 9.48 9.94 -22.40
CA SER A 305 8.56 9.77 -23.53
C SER A 305 7.07 9.70 -23.15
N ILE A 306 6.74 9.25 -21.93
CA ILE A 306 5.34 9.08 -21.50
C ILE A 306 4.86 10.15 -20.51
N LYS A 307 5.78 10.96 -19.96
CA LYS A 307 5.49 11.88 -18.86
C LYS A 307 4.34 12.84 -19.20
N ASN A 308 4.39 13.47 -20.37
CA ASN A 308 3.37 14.46 -20.75
C ASN A 308 1.99 13.81 -20.93
N ASP A 309 1.95 12.59 -21.47
CA ASP A 309 0.71 11.83 -21.64
C ASP A 309 0.10 11.47 -20.28
N LEU A 310 0.92 11.06 -19.32
CA LEU A 310 0.48 10.76 -17.96
C LEU A 310 -0.08 11.99 -17.25
N GLU A 311 0.60 13.14 -17.34
CA GLU A 311 0.12 14.37 -16.73
C GLU A 311 -1.16 14.88 -17.41
N ALA A 312 -1.32 14.66 -18.72
CA ALA A 312 -2.55 14.99 -19.43
C ALA A 312 -3.75 14.15 -18.95
N LEU A 313 -3.55 12.84 -18.70
CA LEU A 313 -4.57 11.97 -18.12
C LEU A 313 -5.00 12.42 -16.72
N VAL A 314 -4.04 12.82 -15.88
CA VAL A 314 -4.33 13.37 -14.55
C VAL A 314 -5.12 14.67 -14.65
N ALA A 315 -4.75 15.56 -15.57
CA ALA A 315 -5.48 16.80 -15.79
C ALA A 315 -6.93 16.52 -16.21
N GLN A 316 -7.18 15.52 -17.05
CA GLN A 316 -8.52 15.13 -17.49
C GLN A 316 -9.37 14.57 -16.34
N SER A 317 -8.80 13.70 -15.49
CA SER A 317 -9.53 13.09 -14.37
C SER A 317 -10.04 14.09 -13.33
N TYR A 318 -9.51 15.32 -13.30
CA TYR A 318 -10.01 16.36 -12.40
C TYR A 318 -11.30 17.04 -12.88
N TYR A 319 -11.67 16.90 -14.15
CA TYR A 319 -12.81 17.60 -14.75
C TYR A 319 -14.03 16.70 -14.98
N ASP A 320 -13.92 15.39 -14.70
CA ASP A 320 -14.99 14.40 -14.78
C ASP A 320 -15.59 14.11 -13.38
#